data_AF-U3TS04-F1
#
_entry.id   AF-U3TS04-F1
#
_cell.length_a   1.000
_cell.length_b   1.000
_cell.length_c   1.000
_cell.angle_alpha   90.00
_cell.angle_beta   90.00
_cell.angle_gamma   90.00
#
_symmetry.space_group_name_H-M   'P 1'
#
loop_
_entity.id
_entity.type
_entity.pdbx_description
1 polymer ?
#
loop_
_entity_poly.entity_id
_entity_poly.type
_entity_poly.pdbx_seq_one_letter_code
_entity_poly.pdbx_strand_id
1 'polypeptide(L)' 'MGQTHVQAYLPRLLSLIEQGLLTPEEIVTHHMPLEEAARGYEIFEKRKEDFRKVILVPGIASTTPA' A
#
# COMPACT_ATOMS: atom_id res chain seq x y z
N MET A 1 -9.86 18.68 7.00
CA MET A 1 -9.80 18.37 8.44
C MET A 1 -10.01 16.87 8.58
N GLY A 2 -9.02 16.12 9.07
CA GLY A 2 -9.08 14.64 9.09
C GLY A 2 -7.72 13.96 9.25
N GLN A 3 -6.84 14.54 10.08
CA GLN A 3 -5.56 13.92 10.38
C GLN A 3 -5.72 13.01 11.60
N THR A 4 -5.39 11.74 11.44
CA THR A 4 -5.36 10.77 12.54
C THR A 4 -4.17 11.05 13.44
N HIS A 5 -4.35 10.94 14.76
CA HIS A 5 -3.25 10.99 15.72
C HIS A 5 -2.45 9.67 15.70
N VAL A 6 -1.70 9.43 14.62
CA VAL A 6 -1.01 8.15 14.33
C VAL A 6 -0.17 7.69 15.52
N GLN A 7 0.61 8.59 16.14
CA GLN A 7 1.51 8.25 17.24
C GLN A 7 0.80 7.70 18.49
N ALA A 8 -0.47 8.02 18.71
CA ALA A 8 -1.22 7.50 19.86
C ALA A 8 -1.67 6.05 19.63
N TYR A 9 -1.94 5.67 18.39
CA TYR A 9 -2.45 4.35 18.03
C TYR A 9 -1.33 3.38 17.59
N LEU A 10 -0.22 3.91 17.10
CA LEU A 10 0.88 3.13 16.54
C LEU A 10 1.39 2.03 17.49
N PRO A 11 1.67 2.27 18.79
CA PRO A 11 2.19 1.22 19.67
C PRO A 11 1.23 0.04 19.83
N ARG A 12 -0.07 0.32 19.97
CA ARG A 12 -1.10 -0.70 20.12
C ARG A 12 -1.28 -1.49 18.83
N LEU A 13 -1.36 -0.81 17.69
CA LEU A 13 -1.55 -1.47 16.39
C LEU A 13 -0.36 -2.35 16.03
N LEU A 14 0.87 -1.89 16.28
CA LEU A 14 2.08 -2.67 16.06
C LEU A 14 2.07 -3.96 16.90
N SER A 15 1.74 -3.85 18.19
CA SER A 15 1.67 -5.02 19.07
C SER A 15 0.64 -6.06 18.61
N LEU A 16 -0.49 -5.63 18.02
CA LEU A 16 -1.49 -6.54 17.46
C LEU A 16 -0.97 -7.27 16.21
N ILE A 17 -0.18 -6.59 15.38
CA ILE A 17 0.46 -7.19 14.20
C ILE A 17 1.50 -8.23 14.64
N GLU A 18 2.37 -7.88 15.59
CA GLU A 18 3.40 -8.79 16.12
C GLU A 18 2.81 -10.05 16.77
N GLN A 19 1.64 -9.94 17.39
CA GLN A 19 0.90 -11.07 17.97
C GLN A 19 0.13 -11.90 16.92
N GLY A 20 0.12 -11.49 15.64
CA GLY A 20 -0.65 -12.14 14.59
C GLY A 20 -2.17 -11.94 14.69
N LEU A 21 -2.62 -10.97 15.51
CA LEU A 21 -4.04 -10.63 15.68
C LEU A 21 -4.54 -9.64 14.61
N LEU A 22 -3.64 -9.06 13.83
CA LEU A 22 -3.93 -8.14 12.74
C LEU A 22 -2.98 -8.37 11.57
N THR A 23 -3.54 -8.50 10.35
CA THR A 23 -2.77 -8.68 9.10
C THR A 23 -3.09 -7.53 8.12
N PRO A 24 -2.40 -6.39 8.20
CA PRO A 24 -2.67 -5.23 7.34
C PRO A 24 -2.48 -5.51 5.85
N GLU A 25 -1.71 -6.53 5.48
CA GLU A 25 -1.42 -6.90 4.10
C GLU A 25 -2.68 -7.37 3.37
N GLU A 26 -3.71 -7.86 4.07
CA GLU A 26 -4.97 -8.31 3.46
C GLU A 26 -5.68 -7.22 2.66
N ILE A 27 -5.46 -5.94 3.00
CA ILE A 27 -6.06 -4.83 2.26
C ILE A 27 -5.27 -4.44 1.00
N VAL A 28 -3.99 -4.82 0.92
CA VAL A 28 -3.07 -4.52 -0.18
C VAL A 28 -3.45 -5.34 -1.40
N THR A 29 -3.69 -4.67 -2.53
CA THR A 29 -4.05 -5.34 -3.78
C THR A 29 -2.91 -5.38 -4.79
N HIS A 30 -1.97 -4.43 -4.73
CA HIS A 30 -0.87 -4.34 -5.69
C HIS A 30 0.44 -3.89 -5.04
N HIS A 31 1.54 -4.52 -5.46
CA HIS A 31 2.91 -4.04 -5.26
C HIS A 31 3.45 -3.60 -6.62
N MET A 32 4.07 -2.42 -6.70
CA MET A 32 4.62 -1.92 -7.96
C MET A 32 5.91 -1.11 -7.74
N PRO A 33 6.77 -1.01 -8.76
CA PRO A 33 7.96 -0.17 -8.70
C PRO A 33 7.58 1.30 -8.47
N LEU A 34 8.41 2.03 -7.73
CA LEU A 34 8.23 3.47 -7.53
C LEU A 34 8.23 4.23 -8.87
N GLU A 35 8.99 3.75 -9.84
CA GLU A 35 9.11 4.31 -11.19
C GLU A 35 7.77 4.26 -11.96
N GLU A 36 6.89 3.31 -11.62
CA GLU A 36 5.56 3.17 -12.22
C GLU A 36 4.47 3.97 -11.47
N ALA A 37 4.82 4.80 -10.48
CA ALA A 37 3.86 5.53 -9.66
C ALA A 37 2.82 6.31 -10.48
N ALA A 38 3.25 7.00 -11.54
CA ALA A 38 2.35 7.79 -12.40
C ALA A 38 1.23 6.92 -13.01
N ARG A 39 1.59 5.76 -13.56
CA ARG A 39 0.65 4.76 -14.07
C ARG A 39 -0.26 4.24 -12.95
N GLY A 40 0.28 4.01 -11.76
CA GLY A 40 -0.49 3.57 -10.59
C GLY A 40 -1.59 4.57 -10.22
N TYR A 41 -1.28 5.86 -10.22
CA TYR A 41 -2.27 6.93 -9.97
C TYR A 41 -3.36 6.97 -11.05
N GLU A 42 -3.02 6.81 -12.33
CA GLU A 42 -4.01 6.79 -13.43
C GLU A 42 -4.98 5.60 -13.33
N ILE A 43 -4.49 4.42 -12.94
CA ILE A 43 -5.33 3.22 -12.78
C ILE A 43 -6.23 3.37 -11.55
N PHE A 44 -5.67 3.86 -10.44
CA PHE A 44 -6.39 4.10 -9.19
C PHE A 44 -7.55 5.10 -9.39
N GLU A 45 -7.33 6.19 -10.11
CA GLU A 45 -8.37 7.18 -10.44
C GLU A 45 -9.52 6.53 -11.22
N LYS A 46 -9.19 5.67 -12.18
CA LYS A 46 -10.18 4.97 -13.03
C LYS A 46 -10.94 3.87 -12.29
N ARG A 47 -10.60 3.56 -11.02
CA ARG A 47 -11.17 2.48 -10.18
C ARG A 47 -11.27 1.14 -10.91
N LYS A 48 -10.26 0.83 -11.73
CA LYS A 48 -10.18 -0.44 -12.45
C LYS A 48 -9.46 -1.48 -11.59
N GLU A 49 -9.69 -2.76 -11.87
CA GLU A 49 -8.86 -3.88 -11.36
C GLU A 49 -8.78 -3.99 -9.83
N ASP A 50 -9.83 -3.63 -9.09
CA ASP A 50 -9.83 -3.72 -7.61
C ASP A 50 -8.63 -2.99 -6.94
N PHE A 51 -8.17 -1.89 -7.55
CA PHE A 51 -7.14 -1.01 -7.00
C PHE A 51 -7.61 -0.34 -5.70
N ARG A 52 -7.45 -1.03 -4.56
CA ARG A 52 -7.83 -0.57 -3.22
C ARG A 52 -6.65 0.02 -2.46
N LYS A 53 -5.54 -0.72 -2.38
CA LYS A 53 -4.34 -0.30 -1.65
C LYS A 53 -3.11 -0.75 -2.41
N VAL A 54 -2.34 0.22 -2.86
CA VAL A 54 -1.11 0.02 -3.64
C VAL A 54 0.09 0.37 -2.77
N ILE A 55 1.12 -0.46 -2.80
CA ILE A 55 2.40 -0.20 -2.16
C ILE A 55 3.45 0.02 -3.25
N LEU A 56 4.03 1.22 -3.28
CA LEU A 56 5.14 1.58 -4.16
C LEU A 56 6.45 1.15 -3.49
N VAL A 57 7.20 0.27 -4.13
CA VAL A 57 8.46 -0.27 -3.60
C VAL A 57 9.62 0.34 -4.40
N PRO A 58 10.50 1.13 -3.77
CA PRO A 58 11.71 1.62 -4.42
C PRO A 58 12.69 0.47 -4.69
N GLY A 59 13.35 0.47 -5.86
CA GLY A 59 14.45 -0.45 -6.14
C GLY A 59 14.06 -1.86 -6.59
N ILE A 60 12.78 -2.13 -6.83
CA ILE A 60 12.35 -3.32 -7.59
C ILE A 60 12.32 -2.97 -9.08
N ALA A 61 12.84 -3.85 -9.94
CA ALA A 61 12.84 -3.59 -11.37
C ALA A 61 11.42 -3.60 -11.92
N SER A 62 11.06 -2.60 -12.73
CA SER A 62 9.92 -2.74 -13.63
C SER A 62 10.25 -3.86 -14.61
N THR A 63 9.50 -4.96 -14.53
CA THR A 63 9.59 -5.99 -15.54
C THR A 63 8.88 -5.44 -16.77
N THR A 64 9.56 -4.61 -17.54
CA THR A 64 9.16 -4.26 -18.90
C THR A 64 9.42 -5.50 -19.76
N PRO A 65 8.40 -6.18 -20.32
CA PRO A 65 8.67 -7.13 -21.38
C PRO A 65 9.15 -6.34 -22.60
N ALA A 66 10.26 -6.79 -23.17
CA ALA A 66 10.84 -6.28 -24.41
C ALA A 66 9.88 -6.40 -25.60
#